data_AF-A0A7W9X4Z7-F1
#
_entry.id   AF-A0A7W9X4Z7-F1
#
_cell.length_a   1.000
_cell.length_b   1.000
_cell.length_c   1.000
_cell.angle_alpha   90.00
_cell.angle_beta   90.00
_cell.angle_gamma   90.00
#
_symmetry.space_group_name_H-M   'P 1'
#
loop_
_entity.id
_entity.type
_entity.pdbx_description
1 polymer ?
#
loop_
_entity_poly.entity_id
_entity_poly.type
_entity_poly.pdbx_seq_one_letter_code
_entity_poly.pdbx_strand_id
1 'polypeptide(L)'
;MTIYKILFSTFVLLLCGCSARGESGASGSGDRVSVSIHGVNYTADPFEFSVVDPRDEKNNGGGEHIGPYAAGGIVCCFKLPAKWSPGTVIEVESRHWLSTGNGEEISAIEKKHTVELPAYANGKAGELWVLRRSDGGIDIVSSDLQPDHPQWPGKIKGWPVPSREFMLERWELERKLAELNVRVFQESFAELKRSPKSKLPLAWASDKRHVPDEIENFSGPEDPAYLGYVEKRYAESLRKSRYHLEQIIKARP
;
A
#
# COMPACT_ATOMS: atom_id res chain seq x y z
N MET A 1 61.81 17.61 53.07
CA MET A 1 62.69 16.44 52.97
C MET A 1 61.80 15.21 52.89
N THR A 2 62.00 14.37 51.86
CA THR A 2 61.55 12.95 51.80
C THR A 2 60.05 12.74 51.46
N ILE A 3 59.62 12.66 50.19
CA ILE A 3 59.63 11.54 49.20
C ILE A 3 58.21 10.92 49.00
N TYR A 4 57.69 11.17 47.80
CA TYR A 4 56.82 10.38 46.89
C TYR A 4 56.50 8.91 47.21
N LYS A 5 55.21 8.52 47.03
CA LYS A 5 54.70 7.32 46.30
C LYS A 5 53.22 7.54 45.94
N ILE A 6 52.87 8.10 44.77
CA ILE A 6 52.42 7.43 43.52
C ILE A 6 51.71 6.08 43.72
N LEU A 7 50.40 6.08 43.45
CA LEU A 7 49.62 4.94 42.95
C LEU A 7 48.47 5.50 42.09
N PHE A 8 48.83 6.02 40.92
CA PHE A 8 47.87 6.32 39.85
C PHE A 8 47.78 5.06 38.98
N SER A 9 46.69 4.31 39.13
CA SER A 9 46.38 3.17 38.27
C SER A 9 45.93 3.72 36.90
N THR A 10 46.80 3.56 35.92
CA THR A 10 46.57 3.87 34.51
C THR A 10 45.61 2.86 33.90
N PHE A 11 44.37 3.27 33.65
CA PHE A 11 43.43 2.57 32.78
C PHE A 11 43.80 2.86 31.32
N VAL A 12 44.43 1.87 30.68
CA VAL A 12 44.85 1.94 29.27
C VAL A 12 43.66 1.66 28.36
N LEU A 13 43.37 2.66 27.52
CA LEU A 13 42.77 2.66 26.19
C LEU A 13 42.41 1.31 25.54
N LEU A 14 41.14 1.21 25.11
CA LEU A 14 40.77 0.62 23.82
C LEU A 14 39.62 1.42 23.20
N LEU A 15 40.01 2.50 22.50
CA LEU A 15 39.18 3.16 21.50
C LEU A 15 39.12 2.24 20.27
N CYS A 16 38.01 1.54 20.07
CA CYS A 16 37.65 1.03 18.75
C CYS A 16 37.25 2.21 17.86
N GLY A 17 38.25 2.92 17.33
CA GLY A 17 38.07 3.75 16.16
C GLY A 17 37.99 2.84 14.93
N CYS A 18 36.79 2.62 14.41
CA CYS A 18 36.66 2.13 13.04
C CYS A 18 37.09 3.25 12.10
N SER A 19 38.38 3.27 11.78
CA SER A 19 38.93 4.09 10.72
C SER A 19 38.17 3.83 9.43
N ALA A 20 37.65 4.91 8.84
CA ALA A 20 37.24 4.95 7.44
C ALA A 20 38.43 4.48 6.59
N ARG A 21 38.32 3.27 6.05
CA ARG A 21 39.27 2.75 5.07
C ARG A 21 38.83 3.26 3.71
N GLY A 22 39.37 4.41 3.32
CA GLY A 22 39.49 4.77 1.92
C GLY A 22 40.52 3.87 1.27
N GLU A 23 40.09 3.00 0.38
CA GLU A 23 40.94 2.34 -0.60
C GLU A 23 40.35 2.58 -1.98
N SER A 24 40.99 3.52 -2.67
CA SER A 24 40.92 3.72 -4.11
C SER A 24 41.73 2.63 -4.81
N GLY A 25 41.12 1.96 -5.79
CA GLY A 25 41.84 1.41 -6.96
C GLY A 25 41.62 -0.06 -7.28
N ALA A 26 40.58 -0.36 -8.06
CA ALA A 26 40.60 -1.41 -9.07
C ALA A 26 39.55 -1.10 -10.17
N SER A 27 40.05 -0.63 -11.31
CA SER A 27 39.29 -0.36 -12.54
C SER A 27 38.67 -1.65 -13.08
N GLY A 28 37.33 -1.72 -13.15
CA GLY A 28 36.61 -2.86 -13.75
C GLY A 28 35.08 -2.81 -13.79
N SER A 29 34.43 -1.90 -13.05
CA SER A 29 33.00 -1.63 -13.17
C SER A 29 32.78 -0.15 -12.88
N GLY A 30 32.29 0.63 -13.84
CA GLY A 30 32.05 2.06 -13.64
C GLY A 30 31.21 2.30 -12.39
N ASP A 31 31.57 3.29 -11.55
CA ASP A 31 30.90 3.59 -10.29
C ASP A 31 29.38 3.52 -10.44
N ARG A 32 28.74 2.51 -9.82
CA ARG A 32 27.28 2.41 -9.74
C ARG A 32 26.84 2.56 -8.29
N VAL A 33 25.70 3.19 -8.09
CA VAL A 33 25.09 3.44 -6.79
C VAL A 33 23.83 2.60 -6.67
N SER A 34 23.68 1.92 -5.53
CA SER A 34 22.46 1.18 -5.22
C SER A 34 21.35 2.17 -4.84
N VAL A 35 20.18 2.02 -5.42
CA VAL A 35 19.02 2.90 -5.20
C VAL A 35 17.77 2.10 -4.87
N SER A 36 16.89 2.71 -4.07
CA SER A 36 15.54 2.22 -3.83
C SER A 36 14.68 2.40 -5.08
N ILE A 37 13.70 1.52 -5.26
CA ILE A 37 12.73 1.58 -6.35
C ILE A 37 11.36 1.96 -5.78
N HIS A 38 10.68 2.90 -6.46
CA HIS A 38 9.36 3.41 -6.11
C HIS A 38 8.42 3.30 -7.30
N GLY A 39 7.15 3.00 -7.04
CA GLY A 39 6.11 2.88 -8.06
C GLY A 39 5.01 3.90 -7.84
N VAL A 40 4.56 4.56 -8.92
CA VAL A 40 3.41 5.46 -8.86
C VAL A 40 2.44 5.14 -10.00
N ASN A 41 1.18 4.95 -9.67
CA ASN A 41 0.12 4.60 -10.59
C ASN A 41 -0.84 5.78 -10.81
N TYR A 42 -0.92 6.31 -12.02
CA TYR A 42 -1.86 7.38 -12.40
C TYR A 42 -3.09 6.85 -13.15
N THR A 43 -3.42 5.57 -12.97
CA THR A 43 -4.49 4.88 -13.70
C THR A 43 -5.49 4.20 -12.76
N ALA A 44 -6.61 3.77 -13.33
CA ALA A 44 -7.66 3.01 -12.65
C ALA A 44 -7.33 1.50 -12.49
N ASP A 45 -6.35 0.96 -13.23
CA ASP A 45 -5.98 -0.45 -13.11
C ASP A 45 -4.78 -0.60 -12.19
N PRO A 46 -4.75 -1.60 -11.31
CA PRO A 46 -3.54 -1.93 -10.57
C PRO A 46 -2.43 -2.39 -11.53
N PHE A 47 -1.18 -2.19 -11.13
CA PHE A 47 -0.04 -2.69 -11.89
C PHE A 47 1.10 -3.17 -10.98
N GLU A 48 1.83 -4.15 -11.49
CA GLU A 48 3.12 -4.59 -10.99
C GLU A 48 4.20 -4.22 -12.01
N PHE A 49 5.42 -4.10 -11.55
CA PHE A 49 6.55 -3.88 -12.43
C PHE A 49 7.85 -4.48 -11.89
N SER A 50 8.82 -4.66 -12.77
CA SER A 50 10.23 -4.92 -12.45
C SER A 50 11.09 -4.00 -13.31
N VAL A 51 12.33 -3.78 -12.90
CA VAL A 51 13.33 -3.01 -13.65
C VAL A 51 14.55 -3.89 -13.92
N VAL A 52 15.10 -3.78 -15.13
CA VAL A 52 16.26 -4.54 -15.59
C VAL A 52 17.21 -3.60 -16.32
N ASP A 53 18.52 -3.69 -16.07
CA ASP A 53 19.52 -3.06 -16.93
C ASP A 53 19.69 -3.93 -18.18
N PRO A 54 19.34 -3.44 -19.38
CA PRO A 54 19.42 -4.26 -20.59
C PRO A 54 20.84 -4.65 -20.99
N ARG A 55 21.88 -4.10 -20.32
CA ARG A 55 23.29 -4.46 -20.54
C ARG A 55 23.85 -5.38 -19.45
N ASP A 56 23.12 -5.57 -18.36
CA ASP A 56 23.50 -6.42 -17.23
C ASP A 56 22.23 -6.93 -16.53
N GLU A 57 21.70 -8.06 -17.00
CA GLU A 57 20.47 -8.65 -16.46
C GLU A 57 20.56 -8.99 -14.96
N LYS A 58 21.78 -9.11 -14.39
CA LYS A 58 21.97 -9.31 -12.94
C LYS A 58 21.68 -8.05 -12.15
N ASN A 59 21.71 -6.89 -12.79
CA ASN A 59 21.22 -5.64 -12.22
C ASN A 59 19.72 -5.51 -12.56
N ASN A 60 18.90 -6.16 -11.73
CA ASN A 60 17.45 -6.07 -11.79
C ASN A 60 16.88 -5.81 -10.39
N GLY A 61 15.63 -5.36 -10.33
CA GLY A 61 14.90 -5.20 -9.09
C GLY A 61 13.39 -5.29 -9.31
N GLY A 62 12.68 -5.91 -8.38
CA GLY A 62 11.21 -5.96 -8.39
C GLY A 62 10.61 -4.66 -7.88
N GLY A 63 9.45 -4.29 -8.41
CA GLY A 63 8.55 -3.29 -7.83
C GLY A 63 7.43 -3.95 -7.03
N GLU A 64 6.67 -3.15 -6.29
CA GLU A 64 5.47 -3.60 -5.57
C GLU A 64 4.25 -3.70 -6.50
N HIS A 65 3.22 -4.40 -6.03
CA HIS A 65 1.87 -4.28 -6.58
C HIS A 65 1.28 -2.92 -6.18
N ILE A 66 1.06 -2.05 -7.17
CA ILE A 66 0.54 -0.70 -6.95
C ILE A 66 -0.94 -0.65 -7.33
N GLY A 67 -1.78 -0.31 -6.35
CA GLY A 67 -3.21 -0.13 -6.56
C GLY A 67 -3.55 1.04 -7.50
N PRO A 68 -4.83 1.14 -7.91
CA PRO A 68 -5.32 2.27 -8.72
C PRO A 68 -5.05 3.61 -8.02
N TYR A 69 -4.56 4.60 -8.78
CA TYR A 69 -4.30 5.95 -8.28
C TYR A 69 -3.49 6.00 -6.96
N ALA A 70 -2.51 5.11 -6.81
CA ALA A 70 -1.72 4.93 -5.60
C ALA A 70 -0.21 5.00 -5.88
N ALA A 71 0.58 5.01 -4.81
CA ALA A 71 2.02 4.86 -4.85
C ALA A 71 2.46 3.81 -3.83
N GLY A 72 3.55 3.11 -4.14
CA GLY A 72 4.19 2.11 -3.28
C GLY A 72 5.69 2.39 -3.17
N GLY A 73 6.35 1.81 -2.17
CA GLY A 73 7.64 2.30 -1.70
C GLY A 73 8.61 1.24 -1.16
N ILE A 74 9.85 1.36 -1.64
CA ILE A 74 11.12 0.74 -1.24
C ILE A 74 11.13 -0.79 -1.32
N VAL A 75 11.26 -1.28 -2.56
CA VAL A 75 11.89 -2.57 -2.84
C VAL A 75 13.36 -2.33 -3.18
N CYS A 76 14.24 -3.14 -2.59
CA CYS A 76 15.68 -3.06 -2.81
C CYS A 76 16.16 -4.22 -3.71
N CYS A 77 17.07 -4.02 -4.66
CA CYS A 77 17.67 -2.75 -5.08
C CYS A 77 18.03 -2.80 -6.57
N PHE A 78 18.04 -1.64 -7.23
CA PHE A 78 18.62 -1.47 -8.56
C PHE A 78 19.92 -0.65 -8.47
N LYS A 79 20.86 -0.84 -9.38
CA LYS A 79 22.08 -0.02 -9.44
C LYS A 79 22.00 0.97 -10.60
N LEU A 80 22.15 2.26 -10.32
CA LEU A 80 22.28 3.31 -11.33
C LEU A 80 23.74 3.71 -11.54
N PRO A 81 24.15 4.17 -12.73
CA PRO A 81 25.45 4.82 -12.89
C PRO A 81 25.58 6.03 -11.96
N ALA A 82 26.71 6.19 -11.27
CA ALA A 82 26.96 7.34 -10.40
C ALA A 82 26.96 8.67 -11.16
N LYS A 83 27.36 8.63 -12.43
CA LYS A 83 27.25 9.73 -13.40
C LYS A 83 26.37 9.30 -14.55
N TRP A 84 25.36 10.11 -14.84
CA TRP A 84 24.50 9.90 -16.00
C TRP A 84 25.26 10.17 -17.30
N SER A 85 24.94 9.41 -18.35
CA SER A 85 25.38 9.68 -19.72
C SER A 85 24.20 9.57 -20.70
N PRO A 86 24.22 10.29 -21.85
CA PRO A 86 23.19 10.14 -22.89
C PRO A 86 23.01 8.68 -23.33
N GLY A 87 21.76 8.28 -23.60
CA GLY A 87 21.42 6.90 -23.96
C GLY A 87 21.39 5.91 -22.79
N THR A 88 21.39 6.39 -21.54
CA THR A 88 21.14 5.54 -20.37
C THR A 88 19.68 5.07 -20.41
N VAL A 89 19.46 3.77 -20.53
CA VAL A 89 18.13 3.14 -20.61
C VAL A 89 17.94 2.12 -19.49
N ILE A 90 16.68 1.91 -19.11
CA ILE A 90 16.24 0.85 -18.20
C ILE A 90 15.08 0.13 -18.88
N GLU A 91 15.08 -1.19 -18.85
CA GLU A 91 13.90 -1.98 -19.23
C GLU A 91 12.96 -2.07 -18.03
N VAL A 92 11.70 -1.69 -18.23
CA VAL A 92 10.63 -1.87 -17.25
C VAL A 92 9.70 -2.94 -17.78
N GLU A 93 9.61 -4.06 -17.08
CA GLU A 93 8.58 -5.06 -17.35
C GLU A 93 7.38 -4.70 -16.49
N SER A 94 6.22 -4.52 -17.10
CA SER A 94 4.99 -4.13 -16.41
C SER A 94 3.93 -5.20 -16.63
N ARG A 95 3.16 -5.47 -15.58
CA ARG A 95 2.00 -6.35 -15.60
C ARG A 95 0.81 -5.58 -15.05
N HIS A 96 -0.27 -5.52 -15.82
CA HIS A 96 -1.54 -4.95 -15.35
C HIS A 96 -2.68 -5.87 -15.71
N TRP A 97 -3.83 -5.65 -15.11
CA TRP A 97 -4.98 -6.52 -15.24
C TRP A 97 -6.16 -5.73 -15.76
N LEU A 98 -6.79 -6.24 -16.82
CA LEU A 98 -8.10 -5.74 -17.22
C LEU A 98 -9.15 -6.40 -16.35
N SER A 99 -9.96 -5.61 -15.65
CA SER A 99 -11.18 -6.10 -15.05
C SER A 99 -12.31 -5.98 -16.06
N THR A 100 -12.93 -7.09 -16.41
CA THR A 100 -14.19 -7.17 -17.18
C THR A 100 -15.42 -6.76 -16.35
N GLY A 101 -15.24 -6.46 -15.05
CA GLY A 101 -16.31 -5.99 -14.15
C GLY A 101 -17.35 -7.05 -13.77
N ASN A 102 -17.30 -8.26 -14.35
CA ASN A 102 -18.26 -9.34 -14.13
C ASN A 102 -17.68 -10.54 -13.35
N GLY A 103 -16.44 -10.45 -12.88
CA GLY A 103 -15.80 -11.50 -12.08
C GLY A 103 -15.20 -12.66 -12.88
N GLU A 104 -15.26 -12.63 -14.22
CA GLU A 104 -14.59 -13.61 -15.08
C GLU A 104 -13.38 -13.03 -15.81
N GLU A 105 -12.30 -13.80 -15.77
CA GLU A 105 -11.03 -13.64 -16.47
C GLU A 105 -10.30 -12.30 -16.27
N ILE A 106 -9.43 -12.29 -15.27
CA ILE A 106 -8.41 -11.26 -15.11
C ILE A 106 -7.20 -11.64 -15.98
N SER A 107 -7.26 -11.38 -17.29
CA SER A 107 -6.08 -11.59 -18.14
C SER A 107 -5.02 -10.55 -17.77
N ALA A 108 -3.85 -11.04 -17.36
CA ALA A 108 -2.70 -10.17 -17.15
C ALA A 108 -2.13 -9.74 -18.50
N ILE A 109 -2.00 -8.44 -18.70
CA ILE A 109 -1.30 -7.85 -19.83
C ILE A 109 0.11 -7.51 -19.37
N GLU A 110 1.06 -8.25 -19.92
CA GLU A 110 2.48 -8.02 -19.72
C GLU A 110 3.06 -7.21 -20.88
N LYS A 111 3.87 -6.20 -20.55
CA LYS A 111 4.55 -5.35 -21.53
C LYS A 111 5.94 -5.00 -21.05
N LYS A 112 6.92 -5.11 -21.94
CA LYS A 112 8.28 -4.59 -21.74
C LYS A 112 8.40 -3.19 -22.33
N HIS A 113 9.01 -2.29 -21.59
CA HIS A 113 9.24 -0.90 -21.99
C HIS A 113 10.71 -0.58 -21.86
N THR A 114 11.39 -0.27 -22.97
CA THR A 114 12.73 0.32 -22.90
C THR A 114 12.56 1.83 -22.72
N VAL A 115 12.88 2.33 -21.53
CA VAL A 115 12.68 3.75 -21.17
C VAL A 115 14.04 4.42 -20.98
N GLU A 116 14.22 5.58 -21.61
CA GLU A 116 15.40 6.42 -21.39
C GLU A 116 15.31 7.09 -20.02
N LEU A 117 16.37 6.97 -19.22
CA LEU A 117 16.49 7.64 -17.94
C LEU A 117 16.92 9.09 -18.17
N PRO A 118 16.13 10.10 -17.78
CA PRO A 118 16.53 11.49 -17.90
C PRO A 118 17.81 11.80 -17.11
N ALA A 119 18.51 12.86 -17.50
CA ALA A 119 19.67 13.34 -16.76
C ALA A 119 19.31 13.66 -15.30
N TYR A 120 20.23 13.32 -14.40
CA TYR A 120 20.05 13.58 -12.97
C TYR A 120 19.95 15.08 -12.69
N ALA A 121 18.85 15.51 -12.09
CA ALA A 121 18.54 16.93 -11.92
C ALA A 121 19.61 17.69 -11.10
N ASN A 122 20.25 17.02 -10.14
CA ASN A 122 21.34 17.55 -9.32
C ASN A 122 22.72 16.98 -9.71
N GLY A 123 22.81 16.28 -10.85
CA GLY A 123 24.03 15.62 -11.31
C GLY A 123 24.40 14.32 -10.57
N LYS A 124 23.56 13.83 -9.66
CA LYS A 124 23.78 12.60 -8.88
C LYS A 124 22.57 11.68 -8.96
N ALA A 125 22.80 10.38 -8.96
CA ALA A 125 21.72 9.41 -8.88
C ALA A 125 20.99 9.56 -7.53
N GLY A 126 19.68 9.75 -7.57
CA GLY A 126 18.78 9.56 -6.44
C GLY A 126 17.97 8.27 -6.60
N GLU A 127 16.93 8.10 -5.80
CA GLU A 127 16.00 6.96 -5.88
C GLU A 127 15.38 6.80 -7.28
N LEU A 128 15.06 5.56 -7.68
CA LEU A 128 14.45 5.27 -8.98
C LEU A 128 12.93 5.22 -8.85
N TRP A 129 12.25 6.08 -9.60
CA TRP A 129 10.81 6.16 -9.66
C TRP A 129 10.30 5.62 -10.99
N VAL A 130 9.35 4.69 -10.94
CA VAL A 130 8.62 4.15 -12.10
C VAL A 130 7.19 4.66 -12.04
N LEU A 131 6.77 5.38 -13.09
CA LEU A 131 5.49 6.05 -13.14
C LEU A 131 4.64 5.43 -14.26
N ARG A 132 3.53 4.76 -13.89
CA ARG A 132 2.49 4.37 -14.86
C ARG A 132 1.60 5.57 -15.13
N ARG A 133 1.77 6.16 -16.30
CA ARG A 133 1.02 7.33 -16.79
C ARG A 133 -0.46 7.00 -16.98
N SER A 134 -1.29 8.04 -17.04
CA SER A 134 -2.75 7.91 -17.24
C SER A 134 -3.15 7.23 -18.56
N ASP A 135 -2.29 7.27 -19.58
CA ASP A 135 -2.46 6.57 -20.86
C ASP A 135 -1.89 5.13 -20.85
N GLY A 136 -1.44 4.64 -19.70
CA GLY A 136 -0.85 3.31 -19.52
C GLY A 136 0.62 3.21 -19.92
N GLY A 137 1.25 4.30 -20.39
CA GLY A 137 2.68 4.35 -20.66
C GLY A 137 3.52 4.36 -19.38
N ILE A 138 4.82 4.08 -19.51
CA ILE A 138 5.78 4.10 -18.39
C ILE A 138 6.77 5.24 -18.59
N ASP A 139 6.96 6.05 -17.54
CA ASP A 139 8.08 6.98 -17.40
C ASP A 139 8.97 6.54 -16.23
N ILE A 140 10.25 6.91 -16.29
CA ILE A 140 11.20 6.72 -15.18
C ILE A 140 11.90 8.02 -14.82
N VAL A 141 12.24 8.18 -13.54
CA VAL A 141 12.93 9.36 -13.01
C VAL A 141 13.90 8.93 -11.90
N SER A 142 15.09 9.55 -11.84
CA SER A 142 15.98 9.45 -10.67
C SER A 142 15.88 10.72 -9.83
N SER A 143 15.49 10.61 -8.56
CA SER A 143 15.20 11.74 -7.69
C SER A 143 15.08 11.32 -6.22
N ASP A 144 15.68 12.11 -5.30
CA ASP A 144 15.43 11.99 -3.85
C ASP A 144 14.23 12.83 -3.38
N LEU A 145 13.58 13.52 -4.32
CA LEU A 145 12.37 14.31 -4.10
C LEU A 145 11.14 13.50 -4.51
N GLN A 146 10.00 13.76 -3.91
CA GLN A 146 8.72 13.12 -4.22
C GLN A 146 7.96 13.87 -5.33
N PRO A 147 6.97 13.24 -6.01
CA PRO A 147 6.23 13.85 -7.13
C PRO A 147 5.56 15.21 -6.87
N ASP A 148 5.17 15.49 -5.63
CA ASP A 148 4.55 16.74 -5.19
C ASP A 148 5.55 17.83 -4.78
N HIS A 149 6.84 17.52 -4.74
CA HIS A 149 7.88 18.49 -4.42
C HIS A 149 8.04 19.52 -5.57
N PRO A 150 8.17 20.83 -5.29
CA PRO A 150 8.30 21.85 -6.34
C PRO A 150 9.47 21.65 -7.31
N GLN A 151 10.55 21.03 -6.83
CA GLN A 151 11.76 20.71 -7.62
C GLN A 151 11.77 19.28 -8.18
N TRP A 152 10.66 18.54 -8.06
CA TRP A 152 10.52 17.21 -8.65
C TRP A 152 10.90 17.24 -10.15
N PRO A 153 11.82 16.40 -10.62
CA PRO A 153 12.27 16.46 -12.01
C PRO A 153 11.39 15.71 -13.01
N GLY A 154 10.44 14.90 -12.53
CA GLY A 154 9.54 14.14 -13.41
C GLY A 154 8.55 15.02 -14.18
N LYS A 155 8.07 14.52 -15.32
CA LYS A 155 7.13 15.23 -16.20
C LYS A 155 5.76 15.41 -15.55
N ILE A 156 5.28 14.38 -14.84
CA ILE A 156 4.03 14.41 -14.08
C ILE A 156 4.32 15.03 -12.71
N LYS A 157 3.57 16.07 -12.35
CA LYS A 157 3.68 16.77 -11.06
C LYS A 157 2.51 16.38 -10.15
N GLY A 158 2.81 16.20 -8.87
CA GLY A 158 1.83 15.82 -7.85
C GLY A 158 1.58 14.33 -7.77
N TRP A 159 0.96 13.91 -6.67
CA TRP A 159 0.48 12.55 -6.46
C TRP A 159 -0.69 12.20 -7.39
N PRO A 160 -0.93 10.91 -7.68
CA PRO A 160 -2.05 10.50 -8.49
C PRO A 160 -3.37 10.92 -7.85
N VAL A 161 -4.24 11.53 -8.65
CA VAL A 161 -5.59 11.93 -8.26
C VAL A 161 -6.58 11.01 -8.97
N PRO A 162 -7.45 10.30 -8.25
CA PRO A 162 -8.48 9.47 -8.85
C PRO A 162 -9.36 10.23 -9.83
N SER A 163 -9.66 9.61 -10.97
CA SER A 163 -10.62 10.17 -11.92
C SER A 163 -12.03 10.16 -11.32
N ARG A 164 -12.87 11.08 -11.78
CA ARG A 164 -14.28 11.12 -11.34
C ARG A 164 -15.03 9.83 -11.64
N GLU A 165 -14.74 9.22 -12.79
CA GLU A 165 -15.32 7.93 -13.20
C GLU A 165 -14.95 6.83 -12.22
N PHE A 166 -13.66 6.70 -11.89
CA PHE A 166 -13.19 5.71 -10.91
C PHE A 166 -13.84 5.94 -9.53
N MET A 167 -13.87 7.19 -9.06
CA MET A 167 -14.49 7.52 -7.77
C MET A 167 -15.99 7.17 -7.75
N LEU A 168 -16.72 7.45 -8.83
CA LEU A 168 -18.14 7.09 -8.96
C LEU A 168 -18.36 5.59 -8.97
N GLU A 169 -17.50 4.84 -9.66
CA GLU A 169 -17.58 3.38 -9.70
C GLU A 169 -17.36 2.77 -8.32
N ARG A 170 -16.32 3.22 -7.60
CA ARG A 170 -16.03 2.78 -6.23
C ARG A 170 -17.16 3.15 -5.27
N TRP A 171 -17.66 4.38 -5.36
CA TRP A 171 -18.81 4.84 -4.58
C TRP A 171 -20.06 3.98 -4.83
N GLU A 172 -20.33 3.60 -6.08
CA GLU A 172 -21.50 2.79 -6.43
C GLU A 172 -21.42 1.37 -5.83
N LEU A 173 -20.22 0.78 -5.79
CA LEU A 173 -20.02 -0.50 -5.10
C LEU A 173 -20.24 -0.37 -3.60
N GLU A 174 -19.68 0.67 -2.97
CA GLU A 174 -19.85 0.92 -1.54
C GLU A 174 -21.32 1.16 -1.19
N ARG A 175 -22.03 1.96 -2.02
CA ARG A 175 -23.46 2.21 -1.89
C ARG A 175 -24.26 0.90 -1.95
N LYS A 176 -24.01 0.05 -2.95
CA LYS A 176 -24.70 -1.25 -3.08
C LYS A 176 -24.45 -2.15 -1.87
N LEU A 177 -23.22 -2.19 -1.37
CA LEU A 177 -22.88 -2.95 -0.16
C LEU A 177 -23.61 -2.40 1.08
N ALA A 178 -23.66 -1.08 1.24
CA ALA A 178 -24.38 -0.45 2.34
C ALA A 178 -25.90 -0.69 2.26
N GLU A 179 -26.49 -0.64 1.06
CA GLU A 179 -27.90 -1.00 0.84
C GLU A 179 -28.19 -2.46 1.20
N LEU A 180 -27.29 -3.37 0.81
CA LEU A 180 -27.39 -4.77 1.18
C LEU A 180 -27.34 -4.94 2.70
N ASN A 181 -26.44 -4.26 3.39
CA ASN A 181 -26.35 -4.30 4.85
C ASN A 181 -27.63 -3.78 5.53
N VAL A 182 -28.21 -2.68 5.04
CA VAL A 182 -29.52 -2.19 5.53
C VAL A 182 -30.60 -3.26 5.36
N ARG A 183 -30.67 -3.87 4.17
CA ARG A 183 -31.64 -4.92 3.87
C ARG A 183 -31.49 -6.13 4.80
N VAL A 184 -30.27 -6.65 4.95
CA VAL A 184 -29.98 -7.81 5.79
C VAL A 184 -30.38 -7.57 7.24
N PHE A 185 -30.05 -6.40 7.81
CA PHE A 185 -30.46 -6.09 9.19
C PHE A 185 -31.96 -5.85 9.33
N GLN A 186 -32.59 -5.25 8.32
CA GLN A 186 -34.04 -5.05 8.32
C GLN A 186 -34.80 -6.38 8.27
N GLU A 187 -34.37 -7.29 7.40
CA GLU A 187 -34.93 -8.63 7.28
C GLU A 187 -34.68 -9.44 8.56
N SER A 188 -33.44 -9.47 9.06
CA SER A 188 -33.09 -10.18 10.30
C SER A 188 -33.92 -9.70 11.50
N PHE A 189 -34.14 -8.39 11.61
CA PHE A 189 -34.96 -7.82 12.69
C PHE A 189 -36.45 -8.14 12.52
N ALA A 190 -36.97 -8.09 11.30
CA ALA A 190 -38.36 -8.48 11.02
C ALA A 190 -38.60 -9.97 11.30
N GLU A 191 -37.65 -10.83 10.93
CA GLU A 191 -37.73 -12.27 11.17
C GLU A 191 -37.62 -12.62 12.65
N LEU A 192 -36.75 -11.95 13.41
CA LEU A 192 -36.66 -12.11 14.86
C LEU A 192 -38.02 -11.83 15.51
N LYS A 193 -38.70 -10.74 15.10
CA LYS A 193 -40.03 -10.40 15.61
C LYS A 193 -41.11 -11.39 15.19
N ARG A 194 -41.06 -11.88 13.96
CA ARG A 194 -42.04 -12.84 13.42
C ARG A 194 -41.89 -14.22 14.04
N SER A 195 -40.66 -14.66 14.32
CA SER A 195 -40.37 -16.04 14.70
C SER A 195 -39.19 -16.12 15.70
N PRO A 196 -39.33 -15.55 16.91
CA PRO A 196 -38.23 -15.47 17.87
C PRO A 196 -37.71 -16.85 18.28
N LYS A 197 -38.62 -17.82 18.46
CA LYS A 197 -38.26 -19.20 18.83
C LYS A 197 -37.31 -19.88 17.85
N SER A 198 -37.37 -19.57 16.55
CA SER A 198 -36.46 -20.15 15.56
C SER A 198 -35.17 -19.36 15.38
N LYS A 199 -35.17 -18.05 15.69
CA LYS A 199 -34.01 -17.17 15.48
C LYS A 199 -33.09 -17.06 16.70
N LEU A 200 -33.63 -17.08 17.91
CA LEU A 200 -32.84 -16.94 19.14
C LEU A 200 -31.77 -18.04 19.32
N PRO A 201 -32.00 -19.33 18.98
CA PRO A 201 -30.95 -20.34 19.05
C PRO A 201 -29.78 -20.07 18.10
N LEU A 202 -30.05 -19.55 16.89
CA LEU A 202 -29.01 -19.19 15.92
C LEU A 202 -28.21 -17.97 16.40
N ALA A 203 -28.90 -16.94 16.91
CA ALA A 203 -28.25 -15.78 17.51
C ALA A 203 -27.38 -16.20 18.70
N TRP A 204 -27.87 -17.07 19.58
CA TRP A 204 -27.12 -17.57 20.74
C TRP A 204 -25.87 -18.36 20.34
N ALA A 205 -25.96 -19.20 19.31
CA ALA A 205 -24.80 -19.93 18.80
C ALA A 205 -23.74 -18.99 18.20
N SER A 206 -24.16 -17.91 17.53
CA SER A 206 -23.28 -16.87 17.02
C SER A 206 -22.64 -16.06 18.16
N ASP A 207 -23.44 -15.61 19.12
CA ASP A 207 -22.99 -14.77 20.23
C ASP A 207 -22.01 -15.55 21.13
N LYS A 208 -22.25 -16.84 21.40
CA LYS A 208 -21.26 -17.69 22.10
C LYS A 208 -19.91 -17.79 21.39
N ARG A 209 -19.88 -17.64 20.07
CA ARG A 209 -18.65 -17.74 19.27
C ARG A 209 -17.90 -16.41 19.20
N HIS A 210 -18.63 -15.31 19.11
CA HIS A 210 -18.05 -14.01 18.75
C HIS A 210 -18.02 -13.02 19.92
N VAL A 211 -18.98 -13.12 20.84
CA VAL A 211 -19.14 -12.20 21.98
C VAL A 211 -19.62 -12.95 23.25
N PRO A 212 -18.90 -14.00 23.70
CA PRO A 212 -19.34 -14.82 24.82
C PRO A 212 -19.54 -14.02 26.11
N ASP A 213 -18.70 -13.02 26.36
CA ASP A 213 -18.75 -12.18 27.55
C ASP A 213 -20.02 -11.31 27.60
N GLU A 214 -20.57 -10.93 26.44
CA GLU A 214 -21.80 -10.11 26.38
C GLU A 214 -23.06 -10.91 26.74
N ILE A 215 -22.97 -12.24 26.77
CA ILE A 215 -24.12 -13.12 27.02
C ILE A 215 -24.00 -14.00 28.26
N GLU A 216 -22.93 -13.85 29.04
CA GLU A 216 -22.64 -14.66 30.23
C GLU A 216 -23.76 -14.63 31.29
N ASN A 217 -24.49 -13.51 31.35
CA ASN A 217 -25.54 -13.25 32.34
C ASN A 217 -26.93 -13.74 31.89
N PHE A 218 -27.05 -14.33 30.70
CA PHE A 218 -28.30 -14.91 30.24
C PHE A 218 -28.32 -16.42 30.48
N SER A 219 -29.49 -16.94 30.84
CA SER A 219 -29.68 -18.37 31.12
C SER A 219 -29.74 -19.23 29.86
N GLY A 220 -29.89 -18.63 28.68
CA GLY A 220 -29.90 -19.32 27.39
C GLY A 220 -30.66 -18.56 26.29
N PRO A 221 -30.82 -19.18 25.10
CA PRO A 221 -31.55 -18.56 23.98
C PRO A 221 -33.04 -18.33 24.26
N GLU A 222 -33.63 -19.05 25.21
CA GLU A 222 -35.05 -18.91 25.58
C GLU A 222 -35.28 -17.87 26.70
N ASP A 223 -34.20 -17.29 27.24
CA ASP A 223 -34.28 -16.25 28.27
C ASP A 223 -34.99 -15.00 27.71
N PRO A 224 -36.10 -14.53 28.32
CA PRO A 224 -36.79 -13.33 27.88
C PRO A 224 -35.91 -12.07 27.87
N ALA A 225 -34.94 -11.97 28.78
CA ALA A 225 -33.99 -10.85 28.80
C ALA A 225 -33.02 -10.92 27.62
N TYR A 226 -32.66 -12.13 27.18
CA TYR A 226 -31.84 -12.33 25.99
C TYR A 226 -32.56 -11.90 24.71
N LEU A 227 -33.86 -12.17 24.58
CA LEU A 227 -34.65 -11.64 23.47
C LEU A 227 -34.58 -10.11 23.40
N GLY A 228 -34.81 -9.42 24.53
CA GLY A 228 -34.70 -7.96 24.59
C GLY A 228 -33.31 -7.44 24.23
N TYR A 229 -32.26 -8.15 24.64
CA TYR A 229 -30.88 -7.86 24.25
C TYR A 229 -30.67 -7.99 22.73
N VAL A 230 -31.07 -9.10 22.11
CA VAL A 230 -30.93 -9.31 20.66
C VAL A 230 -31.75 -8.30 19.87
N GLU A 231 -32.97 -8.00 20.30
CA GLU A 231 -33.82 -6.98 19.66
C GLU A 231 -33.15 -5.60 19.67
N LYS A 232 -32.62 -5.17 20.83
CA LYS A 232 -31.90 -3.90 20.95
C LYS A 232 -30.68 -3.86 20.03
N ARG A 233 -29.89 -4.93 20.01
CA ARG A 233 -28.70 -5.05 19.16
C ARG A 233 -29.05 -4.97 17.67
N TYR A 234 -30.07 -5.70 17.22
CA TYR A 234 -30.50 -5.67 15.81
C TYR A 234 -31.07 -4.31 15.42
N ALA A 235 -31.85 -3.67 16.28
CA ALA A 235 -32.34 -2.32 16.06
C ALA A 235 -31.19 -1.32 15.95
N GLU A 236 -30.17 -1.44 16.79
CA GLU A 236 -28.99 -0.58 16.73
C GLU A 236 -28.16 -0.82 15.47
N SER A 237 -27.93 -2.07 15.07
CA SER A 237 -27.24 -2.40 13.81
C SER A 237 -27.97 -1.86 12.59
N LEU A 238 -29.30 -1.97 12.56
CA LEU A 238 -30.12 -1.39 11.49
C LEU A 238 -30.04 0.15 11.47
N ARG A 239 -30.02 0.79 12.64
CA ARG A 239 -29.86 2.25 12.73
C ARG A 239 -28.49 2.68 12.21
N LYS A 240 -27.42 1.98 12.61
CA LYS A 240 -26.04 2.27 12.17
C LYS A 240 -25.89 2.04 10.66
N SER A 241 -26.43 0.97 10.11
CA SER A 241 -26.35 0.69 8.67
C SER A 241 -27.10 1.73 7.83
N ARG A 242 -28.28 2.17 8.27
CA ARG A 242 -29.02 3.26 7.61
C ARG A 242 -28.26 4.58 7.64
N TYR A 243 -27.74 4.95 8.80
CA TYR A 243 -26.92 6.16 8.92
C TYR A 243 -25.69 6.11 8.01
N HIS A 244 -25.00 4.96 7.96
CA HIS A 244 -23.85 4.78 7.08
C HIS A 244 -24.22 4.92 5.60
N LEU A 245 -25.32 4.29 5.17
CA LEU A 245 -25.85 4.46 3.80
C LEU A 245 -26.16 5.93 3.48
N GLU A 246 -26.78 6.67 4.40
CA GLU A 246 -27.04 8.10 4.22
C GLU A 246 -25.75 8.91 4.06
N GLN A 247 -24.69 8.58 4.82
CA GLN A 247 -23.39 9.24 4.67
C GLN A 247 -22.79 8.95 3.29
N ILE A 248 -22.84 7.70 2.83
CA ILE A 248 -22.37 7.33 1.49
C ILE A 248 -23.14 8.12 0.42
N ILE A 249 -24.47 8.18 0.51
CA ILE A 249 -25.30 8.93 -0.46
C ILE A 249 -24.92 10.42 -0.51
N LYS A 250 -24.65 11.03 0.66
CA LYS A 250 -24.23 12.44 0.75
C LYS A 250 -22.83 12.69 0.21
N ALA A 251 -21.93 11.70 0.33
CA ALA A 251 -20.53 11.78 -0.09
C ALA A 251 -20.31 11.44 -1.58
N ARG A 252 -21.35 11.49 -2.41
CA ARG A 252 -21.24 11.17 -3.84
C ARG A 252 -20.24 12.11 -4.55
N PRO A 253 -19.26 11.56 -5.30
CA PRO A 253 -18.29 12.33 -6.10
C PRO A 253 -18.85 13.05 -7.34
#